data_AF-A0A972C1E8-F1
#
_entry.id   AF-A0A972C1E8-F1
#
_cell.length_a   1.000
_cell.length_b   1.000
_cell.length_c   1.000
_cell.angle_alpha   90.00
_cell.angle_beta   90.00
_cell.angle_gamma   90.00
#
_symmetry.space_group_name_H-M   'P 1'
#
loop_
_entity.id
_entity.type
_entity.pdbx_description
1 polymer ?
#
loop_
_entity_poly.entity_id
_entity_poly.type
_entity_poly.pdbx_seq_one_letter_code
_entity_poly.pdbx_strand_id
1 'polypeptide(L)'
;MAKKGLLRTVIILGVLMTLALPALAAYKAHDNDYDTEQFLTAYPEARDTKLDNCYLCHSGGQSGKNYLNSCDWCHEVYGLKPPFGDIEKTLTSYGRDYRDAGRNAAACLAISHLDSDGDGFTNAEEIAAIRLPGDANDNPNVPEAPGVIFTREDLRKLPRVNQFMLLDTSKSGDYYATYSGVDIYTLLQAAGIRDDAVDITVFAADGYSRSFSLEALKKSYPQGTFETSYPWVQFPENAPYVDGQQIPGELRYILAYEKDGYPLLTSRIVADERGIPRLDGEGPYRFISPLSEPVVADRSSRSIDRIEPPYPYNPDRSVVRNADYCIKSVVAIRVNTADNKSMHYDWAGQAWKMIEEGKLLIYGAIDPR
;
A
#
# COMPACT_ATOMS: atom_id res chain seq x y z
N MET A 1 -28.55 -38.89 40.44
CA MET A 1 -27.13 -39.33 40.32
C MET A 1 -26.99 -40.00 38.96
N ALA A 2 -26.16 -39.65 37.99
CA ALA A 2 -25.15 -38.61 37.82
C ALA A 2 -25.07 -38.42 36.28
N LYS A 3 -25.59 -37.35 35.65
CA LYS A 3 -25.08 -35.97 35.61
C LYS A 3 -23.55 -35.78 35.49
N LYS A 4 -22.75 -36.83 35.23
CA LYS A 4 -21.28 -36.68 35.08
C LYS A 4 -20.68 -37.27 33.79
N GLY A 5 -21.47 -37.89 32.91
CA GLY A 5 -20.97 -38.53 31.68
C GLY A 5 -21.05 -37.68 30.40
N LEU A 6 -22.03 -36.78 30.27
CA LEU A 6 -22.29 -36.11 28.98
C LEU A 6 -21.56 -34.75 28.83
N LEU A 7 -21.11 -34.16 29.94
CA LEU A 7 -20.47 -32.84 29.93
C LEU A 7 -18.98 -32.89 29.55
N ARG A 8 -18.32 -34.06 29.62
CA ARG A 8 -16.89 -34.18 29.31
C ARG A 8 -16.60 -34.45 27.83
N THR A 9 -17.54 -34.96 27.06
CA THR A 9 -17.33 -35.23 25.63
C THR A 9 -17.65 -34.02 24.74
N VAL A 10 -18.53 -33.12 25.18
CA VAL A 10 -18.87 -31.89 24.44
C VAL A 10 -17.85 -30.75 24.66
N ILE A 11 -17.14 -30.76 25.79
CA ILE A 11 -16.12 -29.72 26.10
C ILE A 11 -14.78 -30.00 25.40
N ILE A 12 -14.47 -31.26 25.05
CA ILE A 12 -13.17 -31.60 24.42
C ILE A 12 -13.22 -31.49 22.88
N LEU A 13 -14.41 -31.57 22.26
CA LEU A 13 -14.59 -31.29 20.82
C LEU A 13 -14.98 -29.83 20.52
N GLY A 14 -15.49 -29.09 21.51
CA GLY A 14 -15.79 -27.65 21.38
C GLY A 14 -14.58 -26.72 21.58
N VAL A 15 -13.43 -27.24 22.02
CA VAL A 15 -12.20 -26.45 22.27
C VAL A 15 -11.15 -26.63 21.15
N LEU A 16 -11.38 -27.53 20.18
CA LEU A 16 -10.61 -27.61 18.94
C LEU A 16 -11.15 -26.68 17.82
N MET A 17 -12.06 -25.76 18.19
CA MET A 17 -12.49 -24.61 17.38
C MET A 17 -11.97 -23.27 17.93
N THR A 18 -10.85 -23.26 18.65
CA THR A 18 -10.01 -22.06 18.63
C THR A 18 -9.18 -22.13 17.39
N LEU A 19 -9.76 -21.57 16.32
CA LEU A 19 -9.10 -20.91 15.21
C LEU A 19 -7.61 -20.72 15.54
N ALA A 20 -6.75 -21.54 14.93
CA ALA A 20 -5.48 -21.00 14.48
C ALA A 20 -5.89 -19.86 13.55
N LEU A 21 -6.00 -18.65 14.12
CA LEU A 21 -5.89 -17.44 13.33
C LEU A 21 -4.63 -17.70 12.50
N PRO A 22 -4.71 -17.83 11.17
CA PRO A 22 -3.49 -17.73 10.40
C PRO A 22 -2.87 -16.42 10.91
N ALA A 23 -1.67 -16.50 11.47
CA ALA A 23 -0.86 -15.30 11.62
C ALA A 23 -0.82 -14.73 10.21
N LEU A 24 -1.64 -13.71 9.97
CA LEU A 24 -1.74 -13.05 8.69
C LEU A 24 -0.42 -12.29 8.61
N ALA A 25 0.61 -12.97 8.12
CA ALA A 25 1.86 -12.33 7.79
C ALA A 25 1.53 -11.12 6.89
N ALA A 26 2.30 -10.05 7.02
CA ALA A 26 2.34 -9.05 5.96
C ALA A 26 2.51 -9.80 4.63
N TYR A 27 1.64 -9.50 3.66
CA TYR A 27 1.60 -10.20 2.38
C TYR A 27 3.00 -10.21 1.75
N LYS A 28 3.33 -11.32 1.09
CA LYS A 28 4.51 -11.49 0.26
C LYS A 28 4.44 -10.49 -0.89
N ALA A 29 5.06 -9.31 -0.75
CA ALA A 29 4.96 -8.21 -1.69
C ALA A 29 5.32 -8.64 -3.13
N HIS A 30 6.17 -9.67 -3.26
CA HIS A 30 6.54 -10.29 -4.54
C HIS A 30 6.53 -11.83 -4.47
N ASP A 31 6.24 -12.50 -5.58
CA ASP A 31 6.30 -13.98 -5.68
C ASP A 31 7.67 -14.56 -5.26
N ASN A 32 8.73 -13.74 -5.27
CA ASN A 32 10.12 -14.13 -5.00
C ASN A 32 10.81 -13.32 -3.88
N ASP A 33 10.11 -12.96 -2.78
CA ASP A 33 10.68 -12.33 -1.55
C ASP A 33 11.75 -13.18 -0.82
N TYR A 34 12.68 -13.77 -1.57
CA TYR A 34 13.77 -14.63 -1.14
C TYR A 34 14.65 -13.94 -0.10
N ASP A 35 15.02 -12.68 -0.32
CA ASP A 35 15.92 -11.96 0.60
C ASP A 35 15.28 -11.71 1.97
N THR A 36 13.99 -11.36 1.98
CA THR A 36 13.21 -11.28 3.22
C THR A 36 13.11 -12.64 3.89
N GLU A 37 12.85 -13.73 3.14
CA GLU A 37 12.82 -15.09 3.70
C GLU A 37 14.18 -15.50 4.32
N GLN A 38 15.30 -15.14 3.68
CA GLN A 38 16.64 -15.39 4.23
C GLN A 38 16.89 -14.58 5.49
N PHE A 39 16.51 -13.30 5.49
CA PHE A 39 16.63 -12.43 6.64
C PHE A 39 15.81 -12.96 7.84
N LEU A 40 14.54 -13.29 7.64
CA LEU A 40 13.67 -13.83 8.69
C LEU A 40 14.10 -15.24 9.15
N THR A 41 14.89 -15.96 8.36
CA THR A 41 15.54 -17.21 8.80
C THR A 41 16.66 -16.92 9.80
N ALA A 42 17.41 -15.84 9.59
CA ALA A 42 18.49 -15.40 10.49
C ALA A 42 17.96 -14.68 11.73
N TYR A 43 16.91 -13.87 11.58
CA TYR A 43 16.29 -13.05 12.63
C TYR A 43 14.76 -13.29 12.68
N PRO A 44 14.30 -14.43 13.21
CA PRO A 44 12.86 -14.76 13.26
C PRO A 44 12.00 -13.75 14.04
N GLU A 45 12.60 -13.05 15.00
CA GLU A 45 11.98 -12.01 15.82
C GLU A 45 11.65 -10.73 15.05
N ALA A 46 12.26 -10.51 13.88
CA ALA A 46 12.00 -9.35 13.04
C ALA A 46 10.74 -9.52 12.16
N ARG A 47 10.12 -10.71 12.19
CA ARG A 47 8.87 -10.98 11.48
C ARG A 47 7.77 -10.03 11.93
N ASP A 48 6.98 -9.57 10.97
CA ASP A 48 5.88 -8.63 11.23
C ASP A 48 6.36 -7.30 11.86
N THR A 49 7.63 -6.92 11.65
CA THR A 49 8.14 -5.59 12.01
C THR A 49 8.43 -4.79 10.74
N LYS A 50 8.79 -3.51 10.89
CA LYS A 50 9.27 -2.71 9.75
C LYS A 50 10.56 -3.23 9.09
N LEU A 51 11.22 -4.26 9.62
CA LEU A 51 12.35 -4.93 8.97
C LEU A 51 11.91 -6.02 7.98
N ASP A 52 10.65 -6.45 8.06
CA ASP A 52 10.04 -7.46 7.20
C ASP A 52 9.51 -6.84 5.89
N ASN A 53 10.36 -6.11 5.17
CA ASN A 53 10.01 -5.50 3.88
C ASN A 53 11.24 -5.14 3.02
N CYS A 54 10.99 -4.66 1.81
CA CYS A 54 12.04 -4.31 0.85
C CYS A 54 12.98 -3.18 1.32
N TYR A 55 12.56 -2.32 2.26
CA TYR A 55 13.40 -1.20 2.73
C TYR A 55 14.66 -1.66 3.47
N LEU A 56 14.65 -2.88 4.00
CA LEU A 56 15.83 -3.46 4.64
C LEU A 56 17.04 -3.49 3.69
N CYS A 57 16.82 -3.93 2.45
CA CYS A 57 17.88 -4.08 1.45
C CYS A 57 17.86 -3.00 0.36
N HIS A 58 16.72 -2.31 0.15
CA HIS A 58 16.52 -1.39 -0.96
C HIS A 58 16.14 0.03 -0.50
N SER A 59 16.80 1.02 -1.06
CA SER A 59 16.50 2.44 -0.84
C SER A 59 15.46 2.95 -1.84
N GLY A 60 14.83 4.07 -1.50
CA GLY A 60 14.22 4.94 -2.52
C GLY A 60 15.28 5.71 -3.30
N GLY A 61 14.84 6.56 -4.22
CA GLY A 61 15.76 7.37 -5.04
C GLY A 61 15.08 8.51 -5.78
N GLN A 62 15.89 9.45 -6.26
CA GLN A 62 15.41 10.65 -6.93
C GLN A 62 15.14 10.39 -8.42
N SER A 63 13.90 10.61 -8.88
CA SER A 63 13.53 10.65 -10.30
C SER A 63 13.06 12.07 -10.66
N GLY A 64 13.96 12.83 -11.29
CA GLY A 64 13.73 14.24 -11.63
C GLY A 64 13.50 15.10 -10.38
N LYS A 65 12.32 15.73 -10.27
CA LYS A 65 11.94 16.53 -9.09
C LYS A 65 11.29 15.70 -7.98
N ASN A 66 10.94 14.45 -8.26
CA ASN A 66 10.24 13.58 -7.34
C ASN A 66 11.20 12.59 -6.70
N TYR A 67 10.93 12.23 -5.46
CA TYR A 67 11.58 11.09 -4.84
C TYR A 67 10.62 9.90 -4.87
N LEU A 68 11.14 8.76 -5.30
CA LEU A 68 10.42 7.50 -5.36
C LEU A 68 10.75 6.68 -4.11
N ASN A 69 9.73 6.03 -3.53
CA ASN A 69 9.94 5.05 -2.46
C ASN A 69 10.73 3.82 -2.99
N SER A 70 11.11 2.89 -2.12
CA SER A 70 11.96 1.75 -2.52
C SER A 70 11.35 0.89 -3.63
N CYS A 71 10.03 0.67 -3.60
CA CYS A 71 9.31 -0.08 -4.63
C CYS A 71 9.25 0.70 -5.96
N ASP A 72 8.83 1.97 -5.92
CA ASP A 72 8.75 2.81 -7.13
C ASP A 72 10.13 3.03 -7.75
N TRP A 73 11.17 3.22 -6.93
CA TRP A 73 12.56 3.35 -7.38
C TRP A 73 13.08 2.07 -8.02
N CYS A 74 12.81 0.91 -7.40
CA CYS A 74 13.13 -0.38 -7.99
C CYS A 74 12.44 -0.57 -9.35
N HIS A 75 11.15 -0.24 -9.45
CA HIS A 75 10.42 -0.35 -10.71
C HIS A 75 10.90 0.63 -11.79
N GLU A 76 11.36 1.82 -11.40
CA GLU A 76 11.96 2.81 -12.32
C GLU A 76 13.33 2.34 -12.84
N VAL A 77 14.17 1.81 -11.95
CA VAL A 77 15.58 1.53 -12.26
C VAL A 77 15.81 0.12 -12.80
N TYR A 78 15.18 -0.88 -12.19
CA TYR A 78 15.30 -2.28 -12.58
C TYR A 78 14.25 -2.69 -13.62
N GLY A 79 13.07 -2.08 -13.58
CA GLY A 79 11.98 -2.37 -14.50
C GLY A 79 11.16 -3.61 -14.10
N LEU A 80 9.93 -3.67 -14.58
CA LEU A 80 8.98 -4.75 -14.29
C LEU A 80 9.08 -5.95 -15.25
N LYS A 81 9.82 -5.81 -16.36
CA LYS A 81 9.93 -6.81 -17.42
C LYS A 81 11.32 -6.79 -18.05
N PRO A 82 11.81 -7.92 -18.59
CA PRO A 82 13.06 -7.95 -19.35
C PRO A 82 13.05 -7.03 -20.58
N PRO A 83 14.21 -6.48 -20.98
CA PRO A 83 15.49 -6.55 -20.28
C PRO A 83 15.47 -5.72 -18.98
N PHE A 84 15.94 -6.31 -17.89
CA PHE A 84 15.99 -5.61 -16.60
C PHE A 84 17.18 -4.63 -16.56
N GLY A 85 17.02 -3.57 -15.78
CA GLY A 85 18.06 -2.62 -15.46
C GLY A 85 18.99 -3.12 -14.34
N ASP A 86 19.69 -2.18 -13.73
CA ASP A 86 20.73 -2.46 -12.73
C ASP A 86 20.16 -2.38 -11.30
N ILE A 87 19.92 -3.54 -10.69
CA ILE A 87 19.35 -3.64 -9.34
C ILE A 87 20.26 -3.01 -8.26
N GLU A 88 21.56 -2.91 -8.54
CA GLU A 88 22.56 -2.41 -7.58
C GLU A 88 22.34 -0.96 -7.17
N LYS A 89 21.77 -0.18 -8.09
CA LYS A 89 21.40 1.22 -7.87
C LYS A 89 20.23 1.40 -6.90
N THR A 90 19.58 0.30 -6.52
CA THR A 90 18.45 0.29 -5.60
C THR A 90 18.85 -0.17 -4.21
N LEU A 91 20.05 -0.72 -4.02
CA LEU A 91 20.46 -1.29 -2.73
C LEU A 91 20.89 -0.21 -1.73
N THR A 92 20.54 -0.42 -0.46
CA THR A 92 21.16 0.27 0.68
C THR A 92 22.60 -0.22 0.88
N SER A 93 23.35 0.37 1.81
CA SER A 93 24.66 -0.16 2.19
C SER A 93 24.55 -1.56 2.80
N TYR A 94 23.60 -1.77 3.71
CA TYR A 94 23.30 -3.10 4.26
C TYR A 94 22.95 -4.11 3.15
N GLY A 95 22.10 -3.72 2.18
CA GLY A 95 21.75 -4.56 1.05
C GLY A 95 22.96 -5.00 0.21
N ARG A 96 23.94 -4.10 0.02
CA ARG A 96 25.21 -4.42 -0.66
C ARG A 96 26.07 -5.37 0.16
N ASP A 97 26.22 -5.11 1.46
CA ASP A 97 27.02 -5.97 2.34
C ASP A 97 26.42 -7.38 2.43
N TYR A 98 25.10 -7.50 2.54
CA TYR A 98 24.38 -8.77 2.54
C TYR A 98 24.57 -9.54 1.23
N ARG A 99 24.49 -8.84 0.09
CA ARG A 99 24.77 -9.44 -1.22
C ARG A 99 26.22 -9.94 -1.31
N ASP A 100 27.19 -9.11 -0.92
CA ASP A 100 28.62 -9.41 -1.01
C ASP A 100 29.04 -10.54 -0.07
N ALA A 101 28.36 -10.68 1.06
CA ALA A 101 28.50 -11.81 1.99
C ALA A 101 27.81 -13.10 1.52
N GLY A 102 27.16 -13.10 0.34
CA GLY A 102 26.65 -14.30 -0.33
C GLY A 102 25.13 -14.46 -0.35
N ARG A 103 24.37 -13.41 0.00
CA ARG A 103 22.90 -13.31 -0.20
C ARG A 103 22.13 -14.54 0.31
N ASN A 104 22.35 -14.92 1.56
CA ASN A 104 21.67 -16.04 2.22
C ASN A 104 21.58 -15.80 3.74
N ALA A 105 20.83 -16.63 4.48
CA ALA A 105 20.67 -16.44 5.93
C ALA A 105 21.99 -16.35 6.72
N ALA A 106 23.04 -17.07 6.32
CA ALA A 106 24.36 -16.97 6.97
C ALA A 106 25.05 -15.63 6.67
N ALA A 107 24.79 -15.01 5.51
CA ALA A 107 25.30 -13.70 5.16
C ALA A 107 24.79 -12.62 6.14
N CYS A 108 23.50 -12.66 6.52
CA CYS A 108 22.91 -11.76 7.51
C CYS A 108 23.64 -11.80 8.87
N LEU A 109 24.06 -12.99 9.29
CA LEU A 109 24.83 -13.16 10.53
C LEU A 109 26.30 -12.77 10.35
N ALA A 110 26.87 -13.03 9.17
CA ALA A 110 28.26 -12.69 8.87
C ALA A 110 28.52 -11.18 8.90
N ILE A 111 27.55 -10.37 8.44
CA ILE A 111 27.65 -8.90 8.43
C ILE A 111 27.11 -8.24 9.71
N SER A 112 26.65 -9.02 10.69
CA SER A 112 25.99 -8.50 11.90
C SER A 112 26.86 -7.52 12.71
N HIS A 113 28.17 -7.63 12.61
CA HIS A 113 29.15 -6.79 13.30
C HIS A 113 29.58 -5.54 12.51
N LEU A 114 29.15 -5.41 11.26
CA LEU A 114 29.42 -4.23 10.44
C LEU A 114 28.49 -3.10 10.86
N ASP A 115 28.96 -1.87 10.71
CA ASP A 115 28.16 -0.65 10.70
C ASP A 115 28.02 -0.27 9.22
N SER A 116 26.95 -0.76 8.58
CA SER A 116 26.83 -0.71 7.13
C SER A 116 26.60 0.71 6.62
N ASP A 117 25.84 1.54 7.32
CA ASP A 117 25.55 2.93 6.91
C ASP A 117 26.44 4.00 7.56
N GLY A 118 27.28 3.62 8.52
CA GLY A 118 28.34 4.45 9.09
C GLY A 118 27.85 5.40 10.19
N ASP A 119 26.75 5.07 10.86
CA ASP A 119 26.11 5.92 11.84
C ASP A 119 26.55 5.66 13.30
N GLY A 120 27.43 4.67 13.48
CA GLY A 120 28.03 4.30 14.76
C GLY A 120 27.37 3.11 15.45
N PHE A 121 26.35 2.50 14.85
CA PHE A 121 25.73 1.27 15.34
C PHE A 121 26.02 0.09 14.43
N THR A 122 26.17 -1.09 15.01
CA THR A 122 26.29 -2.32 14.21
C THR A 122 24.92 -2.77 13.71
N ASN A 123 24.91 -3.45 12.57
CA ASN A 123 23.72 -4.07 12.00
C ASN A 123 22.93 -4.89 13.03
N ALA A 124 23.63 -5.63 13.91
CA ALA A 124 23.01 -6.40 14.98
C ALA A 124 22.29 -5.53 16.02
N GLU A 125 22.90 -4.41 16.44
CA GLU A 125 22.31 -3.49 17.40
C GLU A 125 21.06 -2.82 16.84
N GLU A 126 21.10 -2.45 15.56
CA GLU A 126 19.97 -1.86 14.86
C GLU A 126 18.83 -2.86 14.67
N ILE A 127 19.12 -4.06 14.15
CA ILE A 127 18.11 -5.10 13.96
C ILE A 127 17.44 -5.44 15.30
N ALA A 128 18.21 -5.56 16.39
CA ALA A 128 17.68 -5.80 17.73
C ALA A 128 16.81 -4.64 18.25
N ALA A 129 17.09 -3.40 17.82
CA ALA A 129 16.31 -2.21 18.13
C ALA A 129 15.15 -1.97 17.15
N ILE A 130 14.90 -2.88 16.20
CA ILE A 130 13.96 -2.73 15.09
C ILE A 130 14.28 -1.45 14.32
N ARG A 131 15.49 -1.39 13.75
CA ARG A 131 16.07 -0.25 13.02
C ARG A 131 16.69 -0.73 11.71
N LEU A 132 16.65 0.11 10.68
CA LEU A 132 17.07 -0.24 9.32
C LEU A 132 18.58 -0.04 9.16
N PRO A 133 19.41 -1.09 9.14
CA PRO A 133 20.87 -0.99 9.16
C PRO A 133 21.54 -0.42 7.89
N GLY A 134 20.72 0.02 6.94
CA GLY A 134 21.17 0.64 5.70
C GLY A 134 20.72 2.10 5.58
N ASP A 135 20.20 2.69 6.66
CA ASP A 135 19.70 4.05 6.74
C ASP A 135 20.15 4.71 8.05
N ALA A 136 21.21 5.52 7.97
CA ALA A 136 21.80 6.25 9.08
C ALA A 136 20.84 7.20 9.83
N ASN A 137 19.62 7.41 9.30
CA ASN A 137 18.58 8.20 9.93
C ASN A 137 17.48 7.34 10.60
N ASP A 138 17.66 6.02 10.71
CA ASP A 138 16.77 5.11 11.43
C ASP A 138 17.55 4.20 12.36
N ASN A 139 18.15 4.78 13.40
CA ASN A 139 19.01 4.05 14.34
C ASN A 139 18.48 4.08 15.79
N PRO A 140 19.13 3.38 16.75
CA PRO A 140 18.65 3.25 18.11
C PRO A 140 18.47 4.58 18.87
N ASN A 141 19.15 5.65 18.45
CA ASN A 141 19.02 6.97 19.06
C ASN A 141 17.93 7.83 18.40
N VAL A 142 17.42 7.44 17.23
CA VAL A 142 16.39 8.20 16.51
C VAL A 142 15.02 7.87 17.13
N PRO A 143 14.27 8.87 17.65
CA PRO A 143 12.92 8.61 18.14
C PRO A 143 12.01 8.14 17.00
N GLU A 144 11.01 7.31 17.33
CA GLU A 144 9.97 6.96 16.36
C GLU A 144 9.26 8.22 15.84
N ALA A 145 8.89 8.20 14.56
CA ALA A 145 8.21 9.33 13.93
C ALA A 145 6.88 9.64 14.65
N PRO A 146 6.48 10.93 14.78
CA PRO A 146 5.18 11.26 15.32
C PRO A 146 4.08 10.66 14.45
N GLY A 147 3.03 10.16 15.09
CA GLY A 147 1.94 9.43 14.45
C GLY A 147 0.59 9.70 15.11
N VAL A 148 -0.46 9.67 14.31
CA VAL A 148 -1.86 9.75 14.76
C VAL A 148 -2.68 8.64 14.12
N ILE A 149 -3.53 7.99 14.91
CA ILE A 149 -4.44 6.94 14.45
C ILE A 149 -5.83 7.55 14.29
N PHE A 150 -6.37 7.48 13.07
CA PHE A 150 -7.76 7.79 12.78
C PHE A 150 -8.60 6.52 12.83
N THR A 151 -9.70 6.56 13.58
CA THR A 151 -10.77 5.57 13.48
C THR A 151 -11.78 5.97 12.42
N ARG A 152 -12.67 5.05 12.05
CA ARG A 152 -13.80 5.34 11.16
C ARG A 152 -14.71 6.44 11.70
N GLU A 153 -14.83 6.55 13.02
CA GLU A 153 -15.61 7.61 13.65
C GLU A 153 -14.92 8.96 13.45
N ASP A 154 -13.60 9.02 13.60
CA ASP A 154 -12.83 10.26 13.40
C ASP A 154 -12.91 10.72 11.95
N LEU A 155 -12.75 9.81 10.99
CA LEU A 155 -12.86 10.12 9.57
C LEU A 155 -14.26 10.64 9.19
N ARG A 156 -15.32 10.16 9.85
CA ARG A 156 -16.70 10.63 9.61
C ARG A 156 -16.98 12.02 10.18
N LYS A 157 -16.15 12.52 11.10
CA LYS A 157 -16.22 13.90 11.61
C LYS A 157 -15.60 14.91 10.63
N LEU A 158 -14.77 14.45 9.71
CA LEU A 158 -14.16 15.29 8.68
C LEU A 158 -15.15 15.58 7.53
N PRO A 159 -14.95 16.69 6.78
CA PRO A 159 -15.80 17.02 5.64
C PRO A 159 -15.87 15.87 4.62
N ARG A 160 -17.09 15.39 4.37
CA ARG A 160 -17.34 14.29 3.45
C ARG A 160 -17.27 14.76 2.00
N VAL A 161 -16.57 14.00 1.17
CA VAL A 161 -16.55 14.11 -0.29
C VAL A 161 -17.26 12.92 -0.90
N ASN A 162 -18.07 13.16 -1.94
CA ASN A 162 -18.64 12.10 -2.79
C ASN A 162 -18.20 12.40 -4.23
N GLN A 163 -17.61 11.43 -4.93
CA GLN A 163 -17.23 11.58 -6.34
C GLN A 163 -17.61 10.36 -7.17
N PHE A 164 -18.39 10.60 -8.22
CA PHE A 164 -18.69 9.61 -9.25
C PHE A 164 -17.66 9.73 -10.37
N MET A 165 -17.01 8.63 -10.73
CA MET A 165 -15.95 8.64 -11.74
C MET A 165 -15.76 7.29 -12.40
N LEU A 166 -15.17 7.30 -13.60
CA LEU A 166 -14.66 6.10 -14.25
C LEU A 166 -13.35 5.66 -13.56
N LEU A 167 -13.33 4.41 -13.12
CA LEU A 167 -12.16 3.68 -12.70
C LEU A 167 -11.74 2.73 -13.81
N ASP A 168 -10.68 3.12 -14.50
CA ASP A 168 -9.99 2.31 -15.51
C ASP A 168 -8.90 1.46 -14.84
N THR A 169 -8.97 0.14 -15.02
CA THR A 169 -8.01 -0.81 -14.45
C THR A 169 -7.21 -1.53 -15.54
N SER A 170 -5.93 -1.78 -15.31
CA SER A 170 -5.15 -2.62 -16.23
C SER A 170 -5.49 -4.12 -16.14
N LYS A 171 -6.05 -4.57 -15.00
CA LYS A 171 -6.14 -6.00 -14.63
C LYS A 171 -7.52 -6.48 -14.16
N SER A 172 -8.48 -5.61 -13.89
CA SER A 172 -9.73 -5.98 -13.17
C SER A 172 -11.03 -5.53 -13.86
N GLY A 173 -10.94 -4.97 -15.07
CA GLY A 173 -12.07 -4.38 -15.79
C GLY A 173 -12.36 -2.95 -15.36
N ASP A 174 -12.99 -2.19 -16.25
CA ASP A 174 -13.30 -0.78 -16.05
C ASP A 174 -14.71 -0.62 -15.48
N TYR A 175 -14.92 0.36 -14.61
CA TYR A 175 -16.23 0.59 -14.04
C TYR A 175 -16.43 2.01 -13.55
N TYR A 176 -17.66 2.50 -13.62
CA TYR A 176 -18.09 3.67 -12.88
C TYR A 176 -18.50 3.30 -11.46
N ALA A 177 -18.15 4.15 -10.50
CA ALA A 177 -18.61 4.04 -9.13
C ALA A 177 -18.63 5.41 -8.45
N THR A 178 -19.45 5.53 -7.41
CA THR A 178 -19.43 6.66 -6.48
C THR A 178 -18.61 6.29 -5.26
N TYR A 179 -17.46 6.93 -5.05
CA TYR A 179 -16.72 6.80 -3.80
C TYR A 179 -17.06 7.93 -2.87
N SER A 180 -17.18 7.59 -1.58
CA SER A 180 -17.38 8.56 -0.53
C SER A 180 -16.32 8.42 0.55
N GLY A 181 -15.81 9.56 1.01
CA GLY A 181 -14.61 9.60 1.81
C GLY A 181 -14.28 10.98 2.35
N VAL A 182 -13.00 11.15 2.68
CA VAL A 182 -12.40 12.43 3.08
C VAL A 182 -11.38 12.83 2.02
N ASP A 183 -11.34 14.11 1.68
CA ASP A 183 -10.25 14.70 0.90
C ASP A 183 -8.89 14.46 1.58
N ILE A 184 -7.91 13.96 0.83
CA ILE A 184 -6.61 13.55 1.41
C ILE A 184 -5.89 14.74 2.04
N TYR A 185 -5.88 15.91 1.39
CA TYR A 185 -5.18 17.07 1.94
C TYR A 185 -5.85 17.58 3.23
N THR A 186 -7.19 17.57 3.27
CA THR A 186 -7.97 17.87 4.48
C THR A 186 -7.67 16.89 5.62
N LEU A 187 -7.52 15.60 5.32
CA LEU A 187 -7.12 14.59 6.28
C LEU A 187 -5.70 14.84 6.82
N LEU A 188 -4.74 15.21 5.95
CA LEU A 188 -3.38 15.57 6.37
C LEU A 188 -3.37 16.83 7.25
N GLN A 189 -4.22 17.82 6.96
CA GLN A 189 -4.40 18.99 7.81
C GLN A 189 -4.95 18.62 9.20
N ALA A 190 -5.91 17.69 9.25
CA ALA A 190 -6.43 17.16 10.51
C ALA A 190 -5.36 16.40 11.31
N ALA A 191 -4.43 15.74 10.63
CA ALA A 191 -3.28 15.07 11.23
C ALA A 191 -2.17 16.03 11.72
N GLY A 192 -2.26 17.31 11.36
CA GLY A 192 -1.24 18.31 11.70
C GLY A 192 -0.02 18.30 10.77
N ILE A 193 -0.22 18.09 9.45
CA ILE A 193 0.87 18.17 8.47
C ILE A 193 1.72 19.44 8.63
N ARG A 194 3.04 19.25 8.61
CA ARG A 194 4.03 20.33 8.67
C ARG A 194 4.17 21.08 7.34
N ASP A 195 4.62 22.33 7.42
CA ASP A 195 4.80 23.20 6.25
C ASP A 195 5.96 22.78 5.34
N ASP A 196 6.92 22.01 5.85
CA ASP A 196 8.08 21.48 5.10
C ASP A 196 7.82 20.10 4.46
N ALA A 197 6.61 19.57 4.60
CA ALA A 197 6.20 18.37 3.89
C ALA A 197 6.14 18.61 2.37
N VAL A 198 6.54 17.61 1.58
CA VAL A 198 6.64 17.72 0.11
C VAL A 198 5.83 16.67 -0.64
N ASP A 199 5.70 15.47 -0.06
CA ASP A 199 4.96 14.35 -0.64
C ASP A 199 4.46 13.41 0.47
N ILE A 200 3.61 12.45 0.10
CA ILE A 200 3.20 11.34 0.97
C ILE A 200 3.55 10.01 0.33
N THR A 201 3.73 8.97 1.15
CA THR A 201 3.72 7.57 0.73
C THR A 201 2.51 6.88 1.35
N VAL A 202 1.67 6.27 0.51
CA VAL A 202 0.48 5.53 0.93
C VAL A 202 0.79 4.04 0.93
N PHE A 203 0.44 3.36 2.01
CA PHE A 203 0.72 1.94 2.22
C PHE A 203 -0.57 1.13 2.37
N ALA A 204 -0.64 0.03 1.64
CA ALA A 204 -1.65 -0.99 1.79
C ALA A 204 -1.20 -2.08 2.78
N ALA A 205 -2.17 -2.80 3.34
CA ALA A 205 -1.90 -3.92 4.25
C ALA A 205 -1.12 -5.07 3.61
N ASP A 206 -1.14 -5.16 2.28
CA ASP A 206 -0.39 -6.14 1.53
C ASP A 206 1.05 -5.68 1.19
N GLY A 207 1.52 -4.57 1.78
CA GLY A 207 2.86 -4.05 1.52
C GLY A 207 2.99 -3.25 0.22
N TYR A 208 1.96 -3.20 -0.63
CA TYR A 208 1.95 -2.29 -1.77
C TYR A 208 2.06 -0.84 -1.27
N SER A 209 2.92 -0.05 -1.91
CA SER A 209 3.07 1.36 -1.59
C SER A 209 3.28 2.23 -2.83
N ARG A 210 2.92 3.49 -2.72
CA ARG A 210 3.12 4.49 -3.77
C ARG A 210 3.24 5.89 -3.20
N SER A 211 4.06 6.72 -3.84
CA SER A 211 4.21 8.13 -3.46
C SER A 211 3.37 9.09 -4.31
N PHE A 212 2.89 10.18 -3.68
CA PHE A 212 2.09 11.24 -4.32
C PHE A 212 2.57 12.61 -3.83
N SER A 213 2.81 13.55 -4.74
CA SER A 213 3.27 14.91 -4.38
C SER A 213 2.16 15.71 -3.71
N LEU A 214 2.50 16.54 -2.73
CA LEU A 214 1.50 17.44 -2.11
C LEU A 214 0.92 18.44 -3.11
N GLU A 215 1.69 18.82 -4.13
CA GLU A 215 1.19 19.69 -5.20
C GLU A 215 0.00 19.03 -5.93
N ALA A 216 0.05 17.73 -6.18
CA ALA A 216 -1.05 16.99 -6.78
C ALA A 216 -2.24 16.89 -5.81
N LEU A 217 -1.98 16.57 -4.53
CA LEU A 217 -3.05 16.42 -3.52
C LEU A 217 -3.84 17.71 -3.25
N LYS A 218 -3.21 18.87 -3.43
CA LYS A 218 -3.84 20.20 -3.25
C LYS A 218 -4.73 20.62 -4.42
N LYS A 219 -4.61 19.96 -5.57
CA LYS A 219 -5.35 20.32 -6.80
C LYS A 219 -6.71 19.64 -6.84
N SER A 220 -7.60 20.25 -7.61
CA SER A 220 -8.79 19.59 -8.12
C SER A 220 -8.58 19.22 -9.59
N TYR A 221 -9.35 18.23 -10.03
CA TYR A 221 -9.19 17.58 -11.33
C TYR A 221 -10.50 17.61 -12.11
N PRO A 222 -10.47 17.80 -13.43
CA PRO A 222 -11.68 17.81 -14.22
C PRO A 222 -12.35 16.44 -14.23
N GLN A 223 -13.67 16.46 -14.26
CA GLN A 223 -14.46 15.27 -14.51
C GLN A 223 -14.42 14.87 -15.99
N GLY A 224 -14.59 13.57 -16.25
CA GLY A 224 -14.75 13.05 -17.62
C GLY A 224 -16.19 13.13 -18.12
N THR A 225 -16.38 12.64 -19.34
CA THR A 225 -17.71 12.36 -19.89
C THR A 225 -18.21 11.01 -19.39
N PHE A 226 -19.52 10.86 -19.23
CA PHE A 226 -20.15 9.58 -18.99
C PHE A 226 -20.30 8.80 -20.29
N GLU A 227 -19.62 7.67 -20.42
CA GLU A 227 -19.53 6.88 -21.66
C GLU A 227 -20.05 5.47 -21.44
N THR A 228 -21.16 5.12 -22.09
CA THR A 228 -21.82 3.81 -22.05
C THR A 228 -21.56 2.96 -23.30
N SER A 229 -20.91 3.55 -24.30
CA SER A 229 -20.59 2.91 -25.58
C SER A 229 -19.59 1.75 -25.46
N TYR A 230 -18.89 1.63 -24.33
CA TYR A 230 -17.89 0.59 -24.07
C TYR A 230 -18.51 -0.64 -23.38
N PRO A 231 -18.64 -1.80 -24.06
CA PRO A 231 -19.38 -2.95 -23.54
C PRO A 231 -18.74 -3.65 -22.33
N TRP A 232 -17.45 -3.41 -22.06
CA TRP A 232 -16.76 -3.99 -20.90
C TRP A 232 -16.74 -3.05 -19.68
N VAL A 233 -17.12 -1.79 -19.85
CA VAL A 233 -17.23 -0.85 -18.73
C VAL A 233 -18.48 -1.20 -17.95
N GLN A 234 -18.36 -1.37 -16.64
CA GLN A 234 -19.49 -1.65 -15.77
C GLN A 234 -20.05 -0.35 -15.21
N PHE A 235 -21.36 -0.32 -14.97
CA PHE A 235 -22.08 0.83 -14.45
C PHE A 235 -22.98 0.41 -13.29
N PRO A 236 -23.20 1.27 -12.28
CA PRO A 236 -24.24 1.03 -11.31
C PRO A 236 -25.61 1.02 -12.00
N GLU A 237 -26.53 0.16 -11.54
CA GLU A 237 -27.88 0.02 -12.14
C GLU A 237 -28.62 1.35 -12.27
N ASN A 238 -28.37 2.29 -11.36
CA ASN A 238 -28.96 3.62 -11.32
C ASN A 238 -27.90 4.70 -11.60
N ALA A 239 -27.14 4.57 -12.68
CA ALA A 239 -26.19 5.61 -13.08
C ALA A 239 -26.92 6.95 -13.30
N PRO A 240 -26.47 8.05 -12.65
CA PRO A 240 -27.22 9.31 -12.64
C PRO A 240 -27.04 10.17 -13.90
N TYR A 241 -26.37 9.65 -14.93
CA TYR A 241 -25.98 10.37 -16.13
C TYR A 241 -26.39 9.63 -17.39
N VAL A 242 -26.59 10.38 -18.47
CA VAL A 242 -26.86 9.82 -19.82
C VAL A 242 -25.58 9.77 -20.66
N ASP A 243 -25.52 8.87 -21.62
CA ASP A 243 -24.38 8.72 -22.53
C ASP A 243 -23.96 10.06 -23.16
N GLY A 244 -22.67 10.36 -23.15
CA GLY A 244 -22.10 11.61 -23.66
C GLY A 244 -22.26 12.82 -22.73
N GLN A 245 -22.88 12.67 -21.56
CA GLN A 245 -23.04 13.77 -20.61
C GLN A 245 -21.72 14.08 -19.90
N GLN A 246 -21.31 15.35 -19.92
CA GLN A 246 -20.23 15.83 -19.07
C GLN A 246 -20.62 15.64 -17.60
N ILE A 247 -19.81 14.87 -16.85
CA ILE A 247 -20.05 14.69 -15.42
C ILE A 247 -19.73 16.02 -14.72
N PRO A 248 -20.63 16.57 -13.90
CA PRO A 248 -20.42 17.86 -13.23
C PRO A 248 -19.45 17.75 -12.05
N GLY A 249 -18.83 18.89 -11.71
CA GLY A 249 -17.97 19.03 -10.55
C GLY A 249 -16.50 18.73 -10.84
N GLU A 250 -15.73 18.57 -9.76
CA GLU A 250 -14.30 18.32 -9.82
C GLU A 250 -13.97 17.09 -8.97
N LEU A 251 -12.96 16.35 -9.39
CA LEU A 251 -12.41 15.22 -8.67
C LEU A 251 -11.28 15.67 -7.75
N ARG A 252 -11.08 14.91 -6.67
CA ARG A 252 -9.97 15.08 -5.74
C ARG A 252 -9.37 13.73 -5.38
N TYR A 253 -8.20 13.78 -4.74
CA TYR A 253 -7.69 12.64 -4.02
C TYR A 253 -8.53 12.43 -2.76
N ILE A 254 -9.11 11.24 -2.61
CA ILE A 254 -9.92 10.92 -1.42
C ILE A 254 -9.45 9.62 -0.77
N LEU A 255 -9.52 9.58 0.56
CA LEU A 255 -9.55 8.33 1.30
C LEU A 255 -11.00 7.89 1.40
N ALA A 256 -11.41 6.97 0.53
CA ALA A 256 -12.74 6.43 0.52
C ALA A 256 -12.93 5.37 1.61
N TYR A 257 -14.10 5.38 2.23
CA TYR A 257 -14.57 4.34 3.15
C TYR A 257 -15.93 3.75 2.73
N GLU A 258 -16.52 4.27 1.65
CA GLU A 258 -17.75 3.78 1.03
C GLU A 258 -17.65 3.79 -0.50
N LYS A 259 -18.32 2.81 -1.13
CA LYS A 259 -18.52 2.68 -2.58
C LYS A 259 -20.00 2.45 -2.85
N ASP A 260 -20.57 3.25 -3.74
CA ASP A 260 -21.98 3.20 -4.15
C ASP A 260 -22.96 3.21 -2.97
N GLY A 261 -22.62 3.95 -1.91
CA GLY A 261 -23.43 4.11 -0.70
C GLY A 261 -23.25 3.01 0.35
N TYR A 262 -22.43 1.99 0.09
CA TYR A 262 -22.14 0.91 1.02
C TYR A 262 -20.71 0.99 1.56
N PRO A 263 -20.45 0.55 2.81
CA PRO A 263 -19.09 0.42 3.31
C PRO A 263 -18.24 -0.45 2.38
N LEU A 264 -16.96 -0.09 2.20
CA LEU A 264 -16.04 -0.90 1.43
C LEU A 264 -15.95 -2.33 2.01
N LEU A 265 -15.88 -3.32 1.13
CA LEU A 265 -15.69 -4.72 1.54
C LEU A 265 -14.34 -4.86 2.25
N THR A 266 -14.38 -5.21 3.54
CA THR A 266 -13.18 -5.41 4.36
C THR A 266 -12.23 -6.38 3.69
N SER A 267 -10.96 -5.97 3.59
CA SER A 267 -9.96 -6.79 2.93
C SER A 267 -9.48 -7.95 3.78
N ARG A 268 -9.06 -9.03 3.10
CA ARG A 268 -8.45 -10.23 3.69
C ARG A 268 -7.61 -10.94 2.64
N ILE A 269 -6.72 -11.82 3.09
CA ILE A 269 -6.02 -12.75 2.21
C ILE A 269 -6.84 -14.03 2.04
N VAL A 270 -7.10 -14.40 0.80
CA VAL A 270 -7.76 -15.66 0.42
C VAL A 270 -6.86 -16.45 -0.52
N ALA A 271 -6.96 -17.77 -0.51
CA ALA A 271 -6.30 -18.60 -1.52
C ALA A 271 -7.14 -18.64 -2.79
N ASP A 272 -6.50 -18.49 -3.96
CA ASP A 272 -7.15 -18.75 -5.24
C ASP A 272 -7.33 -20.25 -5.50
N GLU A 273 -7.91 -20.61 -6.66
CA GLU A 273 -8.14 -22.01 -7.06
C GLU A 273 -6.86 -22.86 -7.13
N ARG A 274 -5.69 -22.23 -7.20
CA ARG A 274 -4.37 -22.87 -7.23
C ARG A 274 -3.67 -22.85 -5.87
N GLY A 275 -4.32 -22.36 -4.83
CA GLY A 275 -3.75 -22.21 -3.49
C GLY A 275 -2.86 -20.98 -3.33
N ILE A 276 -2.79 -20.08 -4.33
CA ILE A 276 -1.95 -18.88 -4.27
C ILE A 276 -2.69 -17.80 -3.48
N PRO A 277 -2.07 -17.23 -2.43
CA PRO A 277 -2.66 -16.13 -1.67
C PRO A 277 -2.97 -14.92 -2.56
N ARG A 278 -4.14 -14.30 -2.37
CA ARG A 278 -4.57 -13.08 -3.06
C ARG A 278 -5.36 -12.19 -2.11
N LEU A 279 -5.26 -10.89 -2.35
CA LEU A 279 -6.11 -9.90 -1.69
C LEU A 279 -7.55 -10.01 -2.21
N ASP A 280 -8.49 -10.23 -1.29
CA ASP A 280 -9.94 -10.12 -1.50
C ASP A 280 -10.45 -8.90 -0.72
N GLY A 281 -11.37 -8.13 -1.32
CA GLY A 281 -11.85 -6.86 -0.77
C GLY A 281 -11.10 -5.61 -1.26
N GLU A 282 -11.52 -4.46 -0.73
CA GLU A 282 -10.91 -3.15 -1.04
C GLU A 282 -10.79 -2.20 0.17
N GLY A 283 -11.40 -2.56 1.30
CA GLY A 283 -11.52 -1.73 2.50
C GLY A 283 -10.57 -2.11 3.65
N PRO A 284 -10.71 -1.46 4.82
CA PRO A 284 -11.77 -0.53 5.19
C PRO A 284 -11.61 0.83 4.52
N TYR A 285 -10.40 1.12 4.01
CA TYR A 285 -10.07 2.35 3.32
C TYR A 285 -9.43 2.07 1.96
N ARG A 286 -9.80 2.90 0.99
CA ARG A 286 -9.22 2.91 -0.36
C ARG A 286 -8.76 4.31 -0.70
N PHE A 287 -7.51 4.47 -1.07
CA PHE A 287 -7.01 5.71 -1.64
C PHE A 287 -7.54 5.82 -3.06
N ILE A 288 -8.17 6.93 -3.42
CA ILE A 288 -8.71 7.18 -4.75
C ILE A 288 -7.90 8.28 -5.41
N SER A 289 -7.29 7.97 -6.56
CA SER A 289 -6.55 8.92 -7.39
C SER A 289 -7.36 9.27 -8.63
N PRO A 290 -7.59 10.57 -8.90
CA PRO A 290 -8.13 11.02 -10.18
C PRO A 290 -7.07 11.05 -11.30
N LEU A 291 -7.54 11.19 -12.54
CA LEU A 291 -6.66 11.36 -13.70
C LEU A 291 -6.30 12.83 -13.77
N SER A 292 -5.05 13.12 -14.15
CA SER A 292 -4.69 14.47 -14.58
C SER A 292 -5.41 14.87 -15.86
N GLU A 293 -5.69 13.91 -16.76
CA GLU A 293 -6.37 14.12 -18.03
C GLU A 293 -7.33 12.94 -18.30
N PRO A 294 -8.63 13.19 -18.58
CA PRO A 294 -9.56 12.13 -18.96
C PRO A 294 -9.07 11.38 -20.20
N VAL A 295 -8.97 10.06 -20.09
CA VAL A 295 -8.57 9.17 -21.18
C VAL A 295 -9.71 8.25 -21.57
N VAL A 296 -9.79 7.91 -22.86
CA VAL A 296 -10.75 6.92 -23.38
C VAL A 296 -10.44 5.55 -22.77
N ALA A 297 -11.46 4.83 -22.32
CA ALA A 297 -11.33 3.49 -21.74
C ALA A 297 -10.69 2.50 -22.73
N ASP A 298 -9.82 1.60 -22.24
CA ASP A 298 -9.24 0.50 -23.01
C ASP A 298 -9.57 -0.86 -22.39
N ARG A 299 -9.42 -1.96 -23.15
CA ARG A 299 -9.70 -3.29 -22.59
C ARG A 299 -8.63 -3.70 -21.58
N SER A 300 -9.03 -4.41 -20.53
CA SER A 300 -8.09 -5.04 -19.58
C SER A 300 -7.08 -5.94 -20.29
N SER A 301 -5.83 -5.91 -19.83
CA SER A 301 -4.75 -6.79 -20.31
C SER A 301 -5.06 -8.29 -20.12
N ARG A 302 -6.00 -8.60 -19.22
CA ARG A 302 -6.46 -9.95 -18.89
C ARG A 302 -7.73 -10.38 -19.64
N SER A 303 -8.34 -9.48 -20.41
CA SER A 303 -9.54 -9.84 -21.18
C SER A 303 -9.20 -10.82 -22.31
N ILE A 304 -10.08 -11.79 -22.56
CA ILE A 304 -9.90 -12.78 -23.64
C ILE A 304 -9.93 -12.13 -25.03
N ASP A 305 -10.70 -11.05 -25.16
CA ASP A 305 -10.94 -10.29 -26.38
C ASP A 305 -10.04 -9.05 -26.49
N ARG A 306 -8.97 -8.95 -25.70
CA ARG A 306 -8.12 -7.75 -25.57
C ARG A 306 -7.51 -7.18 -26.87
N ILE A 307 -7.54 -7.91 -27.98
CA ILE A 307 -7.00 -7.43 -29.28
C ILE A 307 -8.09 -7.08 -30.30
N GLU A 308 -9.37 -7.28 -29.98
CA GLU A 308 -10.43 -7.07 -30.96
C GLU A 308 -10.80 -5.57 -31.10
N PRO A 309 -11.07 -5.10 -32.33
CA PRO A 309 -11.53 -3.74 -32.57
C PRO A 309 -12.96 -3.51 -32.03
N PRO A 310 -13.40 -2.25 -31.84
CA PRO A 310 -12.67 -1.01 -32.16
C PRO A 310 -11.69 -0.53 -31.07
N TYR A 311 -11.63 -1.19 -29.92
CA TYR A 311 -10.90 -0.71 -28.74
C TYR A 311 -10.02 -1.83 -28.13
N PRO A 312 -8.91 -2.20 -28.77
CA PRO A 312 -7.97 -3.16 -28.20
C PRO A 312 -7.28 -2.57 -26.95
N TYR A 313 -6.78 -3.45 -26.08
CA TYR A 313 -5.84 -3.10 -25.01
C TYR A 313 -4.64 -2.37 -25.62
N ASN A 314 -4.32 -1.20 -25.08
CA ASN A 314 -3.18 -0.41 -25.53
C ASN A 314 -2.04 -0.50 -24.50
N PRO A 315 -0.99 -1.32 -24.76
CA PRO A 315 0.13 -1.45 -23.84
C PRO A 315 0.99 -0.17 -23.75
N ASP A 316 0.91 0.71 -24.75
CA ASP A 316 1.70 1.94 -24.87
C ASP A 316 0.94 3.19 -24.38
N ARG A 317 -0.29 3.01 -23.86
CA ARG A 317 -1.06 4.08 -23.24
C ARG A 317 -0.30 4.59 -22.01
N SER A 318 -0.24 5.91 -21.86
CA SER A 318 0.32 6.52 -20.66
C SER A 318 -0.35 5.92 -19.41
N VAL A 319 0.44 5.60 -18.38
CA VAL A 319 -0.02 4.89 -17.18
C VAL A 319 -0.85 5.81 -16.26
N VAL A 320 -1.64 6.72 -16.83
CA VAL A 320 -2.59 7.54 -16.10
C VAL A 320 -3.88 6.70 -16.03
N ARG A 321 -3.94 5.80 -15.05
CA ARG A 321 -5.08 4.90 -14.81
C ARG A 321 -5.60 5.15 -13.40
N ASN A 322 -6.86 5.57 -13.27
CA ASN A 322 -7.45 5.86 -11.96
C ASN A 322 -7.43 4.64 -11.06
N ALA A 323 -7.85 3.48 -11.54
CA ALA A 323 -8.05 2.35 -10.66
C ALA A 323 -6.76 1.63 -10.25
N ASP A 324 -5.69 1.78 -11.04
CA ASP A 324 -4.39 1.20 -10.76
C ASP A 324 -3.67 1.94 -9.62
N TYR A 325 -3.80 3.27 -9.55
CA TYR A 325 -3.27 4.07 -8.44
C TYR A 325 -4.30 4.31 -7.32
N CYS A 326 -5.50 3.72 -7.46
CA CYS A 326 -6.47 3.65 -6.38
C CYS A 326 -6.14 2.48 -5.43
N ILE A 327 -5.29 2.75 -4.45
CA ILE A 327 -4.72 1.76 -3.53
C ILE A 327 -5.79 1.20 -2.59
N LYS A 328 -5.98 -0.11 -2.61
CA LYS A 328 -6.90 -0.85 -1.74
C LYS A 328 -6.28 -1.12 -0.38
N SER A 329 -7.12 -1.37 0.63
CA SER A 329 -6.65 -1.86 1.94
C SER A 329 -5.64 -0.92 2.60
N VAL A 330 -5.86 0.39 2.50
CA VAL A 330 -4.94 1.40 3.03
C VAL A 330 -4.93 1.33 4.55
N VAL A 331 -3.74 1.23 5.13
CA VAL A 331 -3.52 1.17 6.58
C VAL A 331 -2.65 2.31 7.09
N ALA A 332 -1.73 2.82 6.27
CA ALA A 332 -0.83 3.89 6.69
C ALA A 332 -0.56 4.93 5.58
N ILE A 333 -0.37 6.17 5.98
CA ILE A 333 0.10 7.27 5.12
C ILE A 333 1.28 7.95 5.83
N ARG A 334 2.47 7.86 5.23
CA ARG A 334 3.66 8.59 5.68
C ARG A 334 3.71 9.96 5.01
N VAL A 335 3.95 11.00 5.79
CA VAL A 335 4.20 12.36 5.31
C VAL A 335 5.72 12.58 5.28
N ASN A 336 6.23 12.95 4.10
CA ASN A 336 7.67 13.04 3.85
C ASN A 336 8.13 14.49 3.70
N THR A 337 9.37 14.76 4.11
CA THR A 337 10.07 16.03 3.80
C THR A 337 11.04 15.83 2.62
N ALA A 338 11.66 16.92 2.16
CA ALA A 338 12.70 16.86 1.12
C ALA A 338 13.92 16.05 1.60
N ASP A 339 14.35 16.30 2.84
CA ASP A 339 15.65 15.83 3.36
C ASP A 339 15.54 14.61 4.28
N ASN A 340 14.34 14.28 4.75
CA ASN A 340 14.13 13.15 5.64
C ASN A 340 12.89 12.35 5.23
N LYS A 341 13.15 11.09 4.89
CA LYS A 341 12.17 10.07 4.49
C LYS A 341 12.27 8.81 5.34
N SER A 342 13.14 8.82 6.36
CA SER A 342 13.37 7.75 7.33
C SER A 342 12.43 7.82 8.53
N MET A 343 11.38 8.63 8.44
CA MET A 343 10.30 8.70 9.42
C MET A 343 9.56 7.36 9.44
N HIS A 344 10.19 6.33 9.99
CA HIS A 344 9.71 4.97 10.04
C HIS A 344 8.89 4.77 11.31
N TYR A 345 7.81 4.01 11.16
CA TYR A 345 6.88 3.66 12.22
C TYR A 345 6.59 2.18 12.09
N ASP A 346 6.60 1.44 13.18
CA ASP A 346 6.40 -0.01 13.13
C ASP A 346 4.91 -0.40 13.07
N TRP A 347 4.32 -0.22 11.89
CA TRP A 347 2.91 -0.55 11.64
C TRP A 347 2.72 -1.88 10.89
N ALA A 348 3.77 -2.42 10.24
CA ALA A 348 3.65 -3.51 9.28
C ALA A 348 2.98 -4.76 9.88
N GLY A 349 3.42 -5.19 11.07
CA GLY A 349 2.80 -6.33 11.76
C GLY A 349 1.41 -6.09 12.33
N GLN A 350 0.98 -4.84 12.38
CA GLN A 350 -0.36 -4.46 12.83
C GLN A 350 -1.31 -4.22 11.66
N ALA A 351 -0.84 -4.29 10.41
CA ALA A 351 -1.62 -3.93 9.25
C ALA A 351 -2.98 -4.63 9.18
N TRP A 352 -3.02 -5.96 9.31
CA TRP A 352 -4.28 -6.72 9.26
C TRP A 352 -5.19 -6.46 10.45
N LYS A 353 -4.63 -6.24 11.64
CA LYS A 353 -5.39 -5.80 12.81
C LYS A 353 -6.00 -4.41 12.58
N MET A 354 -5.27 -3.50 11.93
CA MET A 354 -5.78 -2.18 11.56
C MET A 354 -6.91 -2.27 10.53
N ILE A 355 -6.84 -3.20 9.57
CA ILE A 355 -7.94 -3.51 8.65
C ILE A 355 -9.19 -3.93 9.42
N GLU A 356 -9.06 -4.89 10.34
CA GLU A 356 -10.17 -5.41 11.16
C GLU A 356 -10.79 -4.33 12.05
N GLU A 357 -9.95 -3.51 12.69
CA GLU A 357 -10.38 -2.44 13.60
C GLU A 357 -10.82 -1.16 12.86
N GLY A 358 -10.61 -1.06 11.55
CA GLY A 358 -10.89 0.14 10.78
C GLY A 358 -10.03 1.33 11.19
N LYS A 359 -8.73 1.11 11.39
CA LYS A 359 -7.75 2.13 11.77
C LYS A 359 -6.88 2.54 10.60
N LEU A 360 -6.54 3.82 10.57
CA LEU A 360 -5.58 4.40 9.65
C LEU A 360 -4.50 5.14 10.44
N LEU A 361 -3.23 4.83 10.19
CA LEU A 361 -2.11 5.59 10.72
C LEU A 361 -1.72 6.72 9.75
N ILE A 362 -1.52 7.93 10.26
CA ILE A 362 -0.80 9.00 9.56
C ILE A 362 0.42 9.34 10.40
N TYR A 363 1.60 9.36 9.80
CA TYR A 363 2.86 9.54 10.53
C TYR A 363 3.91 10.28 9.71
N GLY A 364 4.98 10.74 10.37
CA GLY A 364 6.12 11.38 9.73
C GLY A 364 6.18 12.88 9.95
N ALA A 365 6.22 13.69 8.88
CA ALA A 365 6.28 15.14 8.97
C ALA A 365 4.94 15.77 9.40
N ILE A 366 4.50 15.45 10.61
CA ILE A 366 3.28 15.93 11.25
C ILE A 366 3.56 16.40 12.67
N ASP A 367 2.77 17.35 13.14
CA ASP A 367 2.70 17.82 14.52
C ASP A 367 1.28 17.53 15.06
N PRO A 368 1.02 16.31 15.57
CA PRO A 368 -0.29 15.93 16.06
C PRO A 368 -0.75 16.87 17.17
N ARG A 369 -1.99 17.34 17.09
CA ARG A 369 -2.56 18.32 18.04
C ARG A 369 -3.27 17.68 19.21
#